data_AF-A0A099ZB78-F1
#
_entry.id   AF-A0A099ZB78-F1
#
_cell.length_a   1.000
_cell.length_b   1.000
_cell.length_c   1.000
_cell.angle_alpha   90.00
_cell.angle_beta   90.00
_cell.angle_gamma   90.00
#
_symmetry.space_group_name_H-M   'P 1'
#
loop_
_entity.id
_entity.type
_entity.pdbx_description
1 polymer ?
#
loop_
_entity_poly.entity_id
_entity_poly.type
_entity_poly.pdbx_seq_one_letter_code
_entity_poly.pdbx_strand_id
1 'polypeptide(L)'
;LQDGTATHLTVINMPATMTNLSVGYVFFPDGRKAGIEWSNASLAELAADGVIEDEYAVSFTAGGKFFSISATLDTRACPVVYDGLRGSHVFHECIADFQLDGIMPGWGLMEFYYR
;
A
#
# COMPACT_ATOMS: atom_id res chain seq x y z
N LEU A 1 -7.06 -10.03 -5.93
CA LEU A 1 -6.16 -11.01 -6.58
C LEU A 1 -7.01 -12.04 -7.31
N GLN A 2 -6.45 -12.73 -8.33
CA GLN A 2 -7.24 -13.63 -9.18
C GLN A 2 -7.77 -14.88 -8.46
N ASP A 3 -7.15 -15.29 -7.34
CA ASP A 3 -7.62 -16.38 -6.48
C ASP A 3 -8.80 -16.00 -5.58
N GLY A 4 -9.28 -14.75 -5.63
CA GLY A 4 -10.32 -14.22 -4.75
C GLY A 4 -9.80 -13.63 -3.44
N THR A 5 -8.48 -13.65 -3.20
CA THR A 5 -7.87 -12.96 -2.07
C THR A 5 -7.96 -11.45 -2.30
N ALA A 6 -8.36 -10.70 -1.27
CA ALA A 6 -8.30 -9.24 -1.26
C ALA A 6 -7.50 -8.77 -0.04
N THR A 7 -6.69 -7.75 -0.22
CA THR A 7 -5.81 -7.24 0.84
C THR A 7 -5.78 -5.73 0.82
N HIS A 8 -5.53 -5.15 1.99
CA HIS A 8 -5.34 -3.73 2.18
C HIS A 8 -4.29 -3.52 3.26
N LEU A 9 -3.35 -2.62 3.02
CA LEU A 9 -2.33 -2.19 3.96
C LEU A 9 -2.19 -0.67 3.85
N THR A 10 -2.28 0.01 5.00
CA THR A 10 -1.96 1.42 5.14
C THR A 10 -0.83 1.56 6.14
N VAL A 11 0.19 2.34 5.76
CA VAL A 11 1.28 2.73 6.66
C VAL A 11 1.19 4.23 6.87
N ILE A 12 1.27 4.66 8.12
CA ILE A 12 1.24 6.06 8.50
C ILE A 12 2.49 6.35 9.31
N ASN A 13 3.27 7.35 8.87
CA ASN A 13 4.33 7.95 9.67
C ASN A 13 4.04 9.41 9.92
N MET A 14 4.10 9.83 11.18
CA MET A 14 3.97 11.22 11.58
C MET A 14 5.22 11.66 12.37
N PRO A 15 6.22 12.29 11.72
CA PRO A 15 7.48 12.66 12.36
C PRO A 15 7.29 13.51 13.61
N ALA A 16 6.33 14.44 13.61
CA ALA A 16 6.03 15.34 14.73
C ALA A 16 5.63 14.60 16.03
N THR A 17 5.18 13.35 15.93
CA THR A 17 4.78 12.53 17.09
C THR A 17 5.57 11.23 17.19
N MET A 18 6.54 11.01 16.29
CA MET A 18 7.25 9.74 16.12
C MET A 18 6.30 8.53 15.95
N THR A 19 5.08 8.77 15.47
CA THR A 19 4.10 7.70 15.26
C THR A 19 4.46 6.93 14.00
N ASN A 20 4.54 5.61 14.13
CA ASN A 20 4.57 4.65 13.03
C ASN A 20 3.42 3.65 13.25
N LEU A 21 2.53 3.53 12.27
CA LEU A 21 1.39 2.62 12.32
C LEU A 21 1.28 1.87 11.00
N SER A 22 1.20 0.55 11.08
CA SER A 22 0.79 -0.33 9.98
C SER A 22 -0.54 -0.97 10.34
N VAL A 23 -1.55 -0.76 9.50
CA VAL A 23 -2.90 -1.30 9.71
C VAL A 23 -3.45 -1.85 8.39
N GLY A 24 -4.22 -2.91 8.47
CA GLY A 24 -4.75 -3.53 7.26
C GLY A 24 -5.48 -4.84 7.53
N TYR A 25 -5.82 -5.54 6.46
CA TYR A 25 -6.43 -6.85 6.53
C TYR A 25 -6.20 -7.67 5.26
N VAL A 26 -6.40 -8.98 5.39
CA VAL A 26 -6.59 -9.93 4.29
C VAL A 26 -7.99 -10.53 4.38
N PHE A 27 -8.74 -10.47 3.28
CA PHE A 27 -9.90 -11.32 3.04
C PHE A 27 -9.46 -12.53 2.23
N PHE A 28 -9.70 -13.71 2.78
CA PHE A 28 -9.40 -14.98 2.15
C PHE A 28 -10.55 -15.41 1.22
N PRO A 29 -10.27 -16.26 0.20
CA PRO A 29 -11.30 -16.76 -0.70
C PRO A 29 -12.42 -17.55 0.00
N ASP A 30 -12.15 -18.08 1.19
CA ASP A 30 -13.12 -18.76 2.05
C ASP A 30 -14.03 -17.81 2.85
N GLY A 31 -13.90 -16.49 2.65
CA GLY A 31 -14.67 -15.45 3.32
C GLY A 31 -14.15 -15.03 4.68
N ARG A 32 -13.08 -15.65 5.20
CA ARG A 32 -12.47 -15.20 6.47
C ARG A 32 -11.74 -13.88 6.29
N LYS A 33 -11.69 -13.09 7.37
CA LYS A 33 -10.91 -11.85 7.46
C LYS A 33 -9.86 -12.00 8.56
N ALA A 34 -8.63 -11.59 8.28
CA ALA A 34 -7.59 -11.42 9.29
C ALA A 34 -6.99 -10.02 9.23
N GLY A 35 -6.69 -9.42 10.37
CA GLY A 35 -5.93 -8.17 10.44
C GLY A 35 -4.45 -8.41 10.15
N ILE A 36 -3.74 -7.37 9.70
CA ILE A 36 -2.28 -7.40 9.65
C ILE A 36 -1.71 -7.47 11.07
N GLU A 37 -0.82 -8.43 11.30
CA GLU A 37 -0.14 -8.66 12.59
C GLU A 37 1.23 -7.99 12.61
N TRP A 38 1.90 -7.94 11.45
CA TRP A 38 3.22 -7.34 11.25
C TRP A 38 3.40 -6.95 9.78
N SER A 39 4.22 -5.93 9.50
CA SER A 39 4.69 -5.60 8.16
C SER A 39 6.09 -5.01 8.21
N ASN A 40 6.89 -5.21 7.15
CA ASN A 40 8.17 -4.51 6.97
C ASN A 40 8.04 -3.15 6.28
N ALA A 41 6.83 -2.73 5.90
CA ALA A 41 6.64 -1.52 5.11
C ALA A 41 7.15 -0.28 5.87
N SER A 42 8.04 0.48 5.21
CA SER A 42 8.70 1.64 5.77
C SER A 42 8.59 2.81 4.80
N LEU A 43 7.88 3.88 5.18
CA LEU A 43 7.77 5.07 4.32
C LEU A 43 9.13 5.77 4.15
N ALA A 44 10.06 5.59 5.07
CA ALA A 44 11.43 6.11 4.91
C ALA A 44 12.19 5.41 3.78
N GLU A 45 11.81 4.18 3.43
CA GLU A 45 12.40 3.42 2.33
C GLU A 45 11.57 3.53 1.04
N LEU A 46 10.24 3.52 1.18
CA LEU A 46 9.31 3.47 0.04
C LEU A 46 8.97 4.86 -0.53
N ALA A 47 9.14 5.93 0.23
CA ALA A 47 8.70 7.28 -0.16
C ALA A 47 9.70 8.36 0.28
N ALA A 48 11.00 8.01 0.29
CA ALA A 48 12.06 8.97 0.58
C ALA A 48 11.96 10.16 -0.40
N ASP A 49 12.12 11.37 0.13
CA ASP A 49 12.16 12.62 -0.65
C ASP A 49 10.88 12.98 -1.44
N GLY A 50 9.75 12.32 -1.16
CA GLY A 50 8.47 12.60 -1.81
C GLY A 50 8.40 12.19 -3.28
N VAL A 51 9.34 11.35 -3.72
CA VAL A 51 9.37 10.79 -5.07
C VAL A 51 8.56 9.51 -5.09
N ILE A 52 7.68 9.39 -6.09
CA ILE A 52 6.94 8.16 -6.38
C ILE A 52 7.73 7.38 -7.42
N GLU A 53 8.26 6.24 -7.01
CA GLU A 53 8.87 5.23 -7.86
C GLU A 53 7.81 4.43 -8.65
N ASP A 54 8.24 3.69 -9.67
CA ASP A 54 7.34 2.85 -10.48
C ASP A 54 7.04 1.49 -9.83
N GLU A 55 7.92 1.01 -8.95
CA GLU A 55 7.86 -0.33 -8.36
C GLU A 55 7.98 -0.31 -6.84
N TYR A 56 7.20 -1.14 -6.17
CA TYR A 56 7.19 -1.27 -4.71
C TYR A 56 7.11 -2.73 -4.30
N ALA A 57 7.66 -3.05 -3.14
CA ALA A 57 7.51 -4.36 -2.53
C ALA A 57 7.39 -4.26 -1.02
N VAL A 58 6.47 -5.03 -0.45
CA VAL A 58 6.24 -5.14 0.99
C VAL A 58 5.95 -6.58 1.37
N SER A 59 6.24 -6.91 2.62
CA SER A 59 5.87 -8.17 3.24
C SER A 59 5.09 -7.90 4.52
N PHE A 60 4.16 -8.80 4.83
CA PHE A 60 3.36 -8.73 6.04
C PHE A 60 2.86 -10.10 6.48
N THR A 61 2.38 -10.19 7.72
CA THR A 61 1.68 -11.38 8.21
C THR A 61 0.22 -11.07 8.55
N ALA A 62 -0.67 -12.02 8.26
CA ALA A 62 -2.08 -11.95 8.61
C ALA A 62 -2.68 -13.36 8.76
N GLY A 63 -3.38 -13.60 9.87
CA GLY A 63 -3.99 -14.91 10.15
C GLY A 63 -2.94 -16.01 10.28
N GLY A 64 -1.78 -15.69 10.84
CA GLY A 64 -0.64 -16.60 10.99
C GLY A 64 0.06 -17.01 9.68
N LYS A 65 -0.21 -16.32 8.56
CA LYS A 65 0.45 -16.53 7.26
C LYS A 65 1.30 -15.34 6.87
N PHE A 66 2.41 -15.61 6.17
CA PHE A 66 3.27 -14.59 5.57
C PHE A 66 2.85 -14.35 4.11
N PHE A 67 2.92 -13.10 3.68
CA PHE A 67 2.61 -12.66 2.32
C PHE A 67 3.71 -11.71 1.83
N SER A 68 4.15 -11.90 0.59
CA SER A 68 5.03 -10.95 -0.11
C SER A 68 4.28 -10.34 -1.28
N ILE A 69 4.14 -9.01 -1.32
CA ILE A 69 3.44 -8.31 -2.39
C ILE A 69 4.41 -7.37 -3.09
N SER A 70 4.45 -7.44 -4.42
CA SER A 70 5.00 -6.40 -5.26
C SER A 70 3.89 -5.65 -5.99
N ALA A 71 4.16 -4.39 -6.31
CA ALA A 71 3.29 -3.52 -7.06
C ALA A 71 4.09 -2.79 -8.14
N THR A 72 3.50 -2.65 -9.32
CA THR A 72 4.00 -1.81 -10.41
C THR A 72 2.93 -0.80 -10.76
N LEU A 73 3.26 0.49 -10.66
CA LEU A 73 2.31 1.58 -10.93
C LEU A 73 2.03 1.71 -12.43
N ASP A 74 0.77 1.94 -12.78
CA ASP A 74 0.43 2.48 -14.09
C ASP A 74 0.61 4.01 -14.05
N THR A 75 1.77 4.47 -14.51
CA THR A 75 2.14 5.89 -14.55
C THR A 75 1.18 6.75 -15.38
N ARG A 76 0.37 6.15 -16.26
CA ARG A 76 -0.65 6.88 -17.05
C ARG A 76 -1.98 6.99 -16.30
N ALA A 77 -2.17 6.23 -15.23
CA ALA A 77 -3.37 6.18 -14.41
C ALA A 77 -3.06 6.55 -12.95
N CYS A 78 -2.34 7.65 -12.76
CA CYS A 78 -2.07 8.21 -11.43
C CYS A 78 -2.44 9.71 -11.33
N PRO A 79 -3.74 10.04 -11.14
CA PRO A 79 -4.17 11.41 -10.92
C PRO A 79 -3.60 12.11 -9.67
N VAL A 80 -3.32 13.39 -9.91
CA VAL A 80 -3.03 14.54 -9.04
C VAL A 80 -4.19 15.12 -8.20
N VAL A 81 -4.41 14.80 -6.93
CA VAL A 81 -5.43 15.51 -6.13
C VAL A 81 -4.80 16.44 -5.10
N TYR A 82 -5.14 17.74 -5.20
CA TYR A 82 -4.70 18.77 -4.26
C TYR A 82 -5.85 19.16 -3.34
N ASP A 83 -5.64 19.07 -2.04
CA ASP A 83 -6.60 19.46 -1.00
C ASP A 83 -6.02 20.53 -0.06
N GLY A 84 -6.91 21.19 0.68
CA GLY A 84 -6.63 22.34 1.55
C GLY A 84 -6.65 23.66 0.79
N LEU A 85 -6.92 24.76 1.51
CA LEU A 85 -7.10 26.11 0.95
C LEU A 85 -5.89 26.63 0.14
N ARG A 86 -4.72 26.01 0.30
CA ARG A 86 -3.47 26.35 -0.42
C ARG A 86 -2.86 25.16 -1.18
N GLY A 87 -3.59 24.04 -1.31
CA GLY A 87 -3.06 22.83 -1.95
C GLY A 87 -1.89 22.19 -1.20
N SER A 88 -1.85 22.33 0.14
CA SER A 88 -0.77 21.77 0.96
C SER A 88 -0.93 20.28 1.26
N HIS A 89 -2.03 19.66 0.81
CA HIS A 89 -2.28 18.24 0.92
C HIS A 89 -2.27 17.67 -0.49
N VAL A 90 -1.37 16.74 -0.77
CA VAL A 90 -1.20 16.17 -2.12
C VAL A 90 -1.42 14.67 -2.05
N PHE A 91 -2.42 14.20 -2.79
CA PHE A 91 -2.74 12.78 -2.94
C PHE A 91 -2.42 12.32 -4.36
N HIS A 92 -1.67 11.23 -4.45
CA HIS A 92 -1.43 10.53 -5.70
C HIS A 92 -2.19 9.22 -5.68
N GLU A 93 -3.19 9.12 -6.56
CA GLU A 93 -4.14 8.01 -6.60
C GLU A 93 -3.80 7.11 -7.78
N CYS A 94 -2.82 6.22 -7.61
CA CYS A 94 -2.28 5.43 -8.72
C CYS A 94 -2.97 4.06 -8.83
N ILE A 95 -3.38 3.67 -10.04
CA ILE A 95 -3.68 2.27 -10.33
C ILE A 95 -2.36 1.50 -10.38
N ALA A 96 -2.36 0.28 -9.85
CA ALA A 96 -1.19 -0.58 -9.85
C ALA A 96 -1.55 -2.04 -10.15
N ASP A 97 -0.66 -2.71 -10.88
CA ASP A 97 -0.66 -4.16 -11.00
C ASP A 97 0.10 -4.75 -9.81
N PHE A 98 -0.49 -5.76 -9.16
CA PHE A 98 0.07 -6.41 -7.99
C PHE A 98 0.43 -7.87 -8.30
N GLN A 99 1.49 -8.35 -7.67
CA GLN A 99 1.78 -9.78 -7.57
C GLN A 99 1.90 -10.20 -6.11
N LEU A 100 1.10 -11.18 -5.72
CA LEU A 100 1.26 -11.88 -4.45
C LEU A 100 2.17 -13.09 -4.64
N ASP A 101 3.16 -13.20 -3.73
CA ASP A 101 4.19 -14.23 -3.69
C ASP A 101 4.90 -14.43 -5.05
N GLY A 102 4.98 -13.37 -5.85
CA GLY A 102 5.61 -13.32 -7.18
C GLY A 102 4.88 -14.09 -8.29
N ILE A 103 3.71 -14.69 -8.01
CA ILE A 103 3.02 -15.55 -8.98
C ILE A 103 1.53 -15.26 -9.13
N MET A 104 0.90 -14.67 -8.13
CA MET A 104 -0.55 -14.47 -8.10
C MET A 104 -0.88 -13.04 -8.51
N PRO A 105 -1.32 -12.80 -9.76
CA PRO A 105 -1.59 -11.46 -10.23
C PRO A 105 -2.89 -10.88 -9.65
N GLY A 106 -2.94 -9.56 -9.60
CA GLY A 106 -4.13 -8.75 -9.39
C GLY A 106 -3.85 -7.30 -9.72
N TRP A 107 -4.82 -6.44 -9.41
CA TRP A 107 -4.71 -5.00 -9.61
C TRP A 107 -5.44 -4.29 -8.47
N GLY A 108 -5.15 -3.02 -8.28
CA GLY A 108 -5.77 -2.21 -7.25
C GLY A 108 -5.29 -0.77 -7.28
N LEU A 109 -5.38 -0.13 -6.12
CA LEU A 109 -5.01 1.26 -5.90
C LEU A 109 -3.81 1.33 -4.95
N MET A 110 -2.84 2.17 -5.29
CA MET A 110 -1.84 2.71 -4.37
C MET A 110 -2.09 4.20 -4.19
N GLU A 111 -2.37 4.60 -2.96
CA GLU A 111 -2.56 5.99 -2.56
C GLU A 111 -1.31 6.48 -1.82
N PHE A 112 -0.75 7.61 -2.26
CA PHE A 112 0.32 8.31 -1.55
C PHE A 112 -0.19 9.64 -1.06
N TYR A 113 -0.02 9.92 0.22
CA TYR A 113 -0.39 11.19 0.83
C TYR A 113 0.83 11.93 1.37
N TYR A 114 1.11 13.08 0.77
CA TYR A 114 2.16 14.00 1.20
C TYR A 114 1.56 15.27 1.80
N ARG A 115 2.21 15.77 2.86
CA ARG A 115 1.75 16.90 3.68
C ARG A 115 2.88 17.87 3.99
#